data_AF-A0A421E192-F1
#
_entry.id   AF-A0A421E192-F1
#
_cell.length_a   1.000
_cell.length_b   1.000
_cell.length_c   1.000
_cell.angle_alpha   90.00
_cell.angle_beta   90.00
_cell.angle_gamma   90.00
#
_symmetry.space_group_name_H-M   'P 1'
#
loop_
_entity.id
_entity.type
_entity.pdbx_description
1 polymer ?
#
loop_
_entity_poly.entity_id
_entity_poly.type
_entity_poly.pdbx_seq_one_letter_code
_entity_poly.pdbx_strand_id
1 'polypeptide(L)'
;MDWPHDPDGEEGSEGRRKYGHAVLAKKVDEDEDFPLTAEEYVEQYGDHPVRIDYETVVSVADIFEYVDQEEFEDFPDFHKSLGRALREADWWPYRLEQA
;
A
#
# COMPACT_ATOMS: atom_id res chain seq x y z
N MET A 1 -2.32 15.01 7.70
CA MET A 1 -3.26 14.16 8.44
C MET A 1 -2.64 13.77 9.76
N ASP A 2 -3.46 13.47 10.76
CA ASP A 2 -3.04 12.76 11.97
C ASP A 2 -3.09 11.28 11.62
N TRP A 3 -1.93 10.63 11.51
CA TRP A 3 -1.83 9.23 11.09
C TRP A 3 -1.97 8.30 12.30
N PRO A 4 -2.58 7.10 12.17
CA PRO A 4 -2.69 6.15 13.27
C PRO A 4 -1.33 5.68 13.82
N HIS A 5 -0.26 5.78 13.01
CA HIS A 5 1.11 5.53 13.42
C HIS A 5 2.08 6.43 12.63
N ASP A 6 3.35 6.49 13.07
CA ASP A 6 4.39 7.22 12.35
C ASP A 6 4.58 6.60 10.94
N PRO A 7 4.45 7.39 9.85
CA PRO A 7 4.75 6.92 8.49
C PRO A 7 6.17 6.40 8.34
N ASP A 8 7.11 6.88 9.16
CA ASP A 8 8.51 6.45 9.19
C ASP A 8 8.84 5.44 10.29
N GLY A 9 7.84 5.01 11.07
CA GLY A 9 7.97 4.01 12.13
C GLY A 9 8.00 2.56 11.61
N GLU A 10 8.04 1.60 12.54
CA GLU A 10 8.09 0.17 12.22
C GLU A 10 6.85 -0.31 11.46
N GLU A 11 5.67 0.23 11.75
CA GLU A 11 4.41 -0.09 11.06
C GLU A 11 4.30 0.56 9.67
N GLY A 12 5.10 1.60 9.41
CA GLY A 12 5.19 2.31 8.14
C GLY A 12 6.43 1.92 7.33
N SER A 13 7.23 2.93 6.98
CA SER A 13 8.38 2.80 6.08
C SER A 13 9.62 2.17 6.73
N GLU A 14 9.56 1.82 8.02
CA GLU A 14 10.66 1.24 8.80
C GLU A 14 11.94 2.08 8.73
N GLY A 15 11.83 3.37 9.04
CA GLY A 15 12.92 4.32 8.88
C GLY A 15 13.30 4.52 7.41
N ARG A 16 12.30 4.59 6.52
CA ARG A 16 12.46 4.84 5.08
C ARG A 16 13.18 3.74 4.30
N ARG A 17 13.06 2.49 4.76
CA ARG A 17 13.56 1.27 4.08
C ARG A 17 12.51 0.65 3.15
N LYS A 18 11.22 0.92 3.38
CA LYS A 18 10.09 0.41 2.59
C LYS A 18 9.23 1.57 2.10
N TYR A 19 8.76 1.47 0.86
CA TYR A 19 7.92 2.48 0.21
C TYR A 19 6.76 1.84 -0.52
N GLY A 20 5.66 2.58 -0.65
CA GLY A 20 4.49 2.26 -1.45
C GLY A 20 4.09 0.79 -1.32
N HIS A 21 4.35 0.07 -2.39
CA HIS A 21 4.06 -1.34 -2.53
C HIS A 21 4.62 -2.23 -1.39
N ALA A 22 5.85 -1.98 -0.95
CA ALA A 22 6.47 -2.80 0.10
C ALA A 22 5.83 -2.56 1.48
N VAL A 23 5.27 -1.38 1.72
CA VAL A 23 4.53 -1.06 2.95
C VAL A 23 3.16 -1.74 2.94
N LEU A 24 2.49 -1.80 1.79
CA LEU A 24 1.22 -2.50 1.63
C LEU A 24 1.39 -4.01 1.77
N ALA A 25 2.36 -4.58 1.07
CA ALA A 25 2.60 -6.03 1.03
C ALA A 25 2.95 -6.62 2.41
N LYS A 26 3.64 -5.86 3.28
CA LYS A 26 4.00 -6.35 4.63
C LYS A 26 2.86 -6.36 5.64
N LYS A 27 1.68 -5.85 5.29
CA LYS A 27 0.51 -5.82 6.18
C LYS A 27 -0.26 -7.14 6.17
N VAL A 28 0.04 -8.02 5.22
CA VAL A 28 -0.58 -9.34 5.06
C VAL A 28 0.46 -10.43 5.21
N ASP A 29 0.00 -11.58 5.71
CA ASP A 29 0.69 -12.86 5.70
C ASP A 29 0.28 -13.67 4.47
N GLU A 30 1.25 -14.17 3.69
CA GLU A 30 0.99 -14.87 2.43
C GLU A 30 0.33 -16.24 2.60
N ASP A 31 0.49 -16.88 3.77
CA ASP A 31 -0.02 -18.21 4.06
C ASP A 31 -1.36 -18.18 4.83
N GLU A 32 -1.65 -17.07 5.53
CA GLU A 32 -2.80 -16.98 6.46
C GLU A 32 -3.94 -16.08 5.97
N ASP A 33 -3.65 -15.00 5.23
CA ASP A 33 -4.65 -13.96 4.96
C ASP A 33 -5.43 -14.13 3.64
N PHE A 34 -5.04 -15.09 2.80
CA PHE A 34 -5.65 -15.29 1.48
C PHE A 34 -6.67 -16.45 1.45
N PRO A 35 -7.79 -16.31 0.71
CA PRO A 35 -8.17 -15.17 -0.14
C PRO A 35 -8.59 -13.93 0.67
N LEU A 36 -8.31 -12.75 0.13
CA LEU A 36 -8.51 -11.44 0.79
C LEU A 36 -9.31 -10.52 -0.11
N THR A 37 -10.29 -9.79 0.44
CA THR A 37 -11.00 -8.75 -0.33
C THR A 37 -10.39 -7.35 -0.16
N ALA A 38 -10.58 -6.50 -1.18
CA ALA A 38 -10.21 -5.09 -1.10
C ALA A 38 -10.94 -4.34 0.02
N GLU A 39 -12.22 -4.69 0.25
CA GLU A 39 -13.02 -4.12 1.34
C GLU A 39 -12.43 -4.47 2.71
N GLU A 40 -12.10 -5.74 2.96
CA GLU A 40 -11.48 -6.18 4.23
C GLU A 40 -10.12 -5.52 4.48
N TYR A 41 -9.30 -5.36 3.44
CA TYR A 41 -8.00 -4.71 3.58
C TYR A 41 -8.15 -3.21 3.90
N VAL A 42 -9.10 -2.53 3.25
CA VAL A 42 -9.37 -1.10 3.51
C VAL A 42 -10.05 -0.89 4.87
N GLU A 43 -10.94 -1.78 5.29
CA GLU A 43 -11.55 -1.70 6.62
C GLU A 43 -10.48 -1.77 7.73
N GLN A 44 -9.49 -2.64 7.56
CA GLN A 44 -8.41 -2.80 8.53
C GLN A 44 -7.33 -1.72 8.46
N TYR A 45 -6.95 -1.31 7.25
CA TYR A 45 -5.75 -0.50 7.05
C TYR A 45 -5.97 0.84 6.36
N GLY A 46 -7.22 1.19 6.00
CA GLY A 46 -7.56 2.34 5.16
C GLY A 46 -6.87 3.65 5.58
N ASP A 47 -6.87 3.95 6.88
CA ASP A 47 -6.25 5.16 7.44
C ASP A 47 -4.72 5.07 7.64
N HIS A 48 -4.10 3.91 7.41
CA HIS A 48 -2.68 3.74 7.65
C HIS A 48 -1.84 4.51 6.62
N PRO A 49 -0.77 5.20 7.05
CA PRO A 49 0.10 5.93 6.14
C PRO A 49 0.94 4.98 5.29
N VAL A 50 1.04 5.30 4.02
CA VAL A 50 1.92 4.68 3.04
C VAL A 50 2.83 5.76 2.47
N ARG A 51 4.12 5.68 2.79
CA ARG A 51 5.12 6.57 2.21
C ARG A 51 5.42 6.16 0.78
N ILE A 52 5.19 7.05 -0.17
CA ILE A 52 5.46 6.82 -1.60
C ILE A 52 6.89 7.21 -1.97
N ASP A 53 7.34 8.37 -1.47
CA ASP A 53 8.67 8.92 -1.71
C ASP A 53 9.16 9.78 -0.52
N TYR A 54 10.18 10.61 -0.71
CA TYR A 54 10.73 11.48 0.34
C TYR A 54 9.73 12.53 0.87
N GLU A 55 8.82 13.02 0.03
CA GLU A 55 7.86 14.09 0.31
C GLU A 55 6.43 13.57 0.46
N THR A 56 6.08 12.51 -0.27
CA THR A 56 4.71 12.04 -0.43
C THR A 56 4.37 10.90 0.53
N VAL A 57 3.29 11.10 1.31
CA VAL A 57 2.64 10.09 2.13
C VAL A 57 1.14 10.15 1.87
N VAL A 58 0.55 9.02 1.53
CA VAL A 58 -0.89 8.85 1.26
C VAL A 58 -1.48 7.81 2.20
N SER A 59 -2.80 7.70 2.26
CA SER A 59 -3.46 6.62 3.00
C SER A 59 -3.54 5.34 2.14
N VAL A 60 -3.80 4.20 2.78
CA VAL A 60 -4.13 2.96 2.05
C VAL A 60 -5.41 3.17 1.24
N ALA A 61 -6.42 3.81 1.82
CA ALA A 61 -7.70 4.07 1.15
C ALA A 61 -7.49 4.84 -0.17
N ASP A 62 -6.63 5.87 -0.17
CA ASP A 62 -6.31 6.64 -1.39
C ASP A 62 -5.70 5.76 -2.50
N ILE A 63 -4.94 4.73 -2.15
CA ILE A 63 -4.36 3.78 -3.12
C ILE A 63 -5.43 2.82 -3.65
N PHE A 64 -6.34 2.39 -2.79
CA PHE A 64 -7.41 1.47 -3.15
C PHE A 64 -8.50 2.12 -4.03
N GLU A 65 -8.57 3.45 -4.11
CA GLU A 65 -9.36 4.14 -5.15
C GLU A 65 -8.95 3.75 -6.59
N TYR A 66 -7.71 3.24 -6.78
CA TYR A 66 -7.17 2.81 -8.07
C TYR A 66 -7.13 1.29 -8.24
N VAL A 67 -7.73 0.54 -7.31
CA VAL A 67 -7.79 -0.92 -7.35
C VAL A 67 -9.16 -1.35 -7.87
N ASP A 68 -9.21 -1.82 -9.12
CA ASP A 68 -10.45 -2.32 -9.73
C ASP A 68 -10.91 -3.70 -9.21
N GLN A 69 -10.00 -4.44 -8.56
CA GLN A 69 -10.20 -5.84 -8.20
C GLN A 69 -10.78 -5.98 -6.79
N GLU A 70 -11.89 -6.71 -6.67
CA GLU A 70 -12.64 -6.84 -5.41
C GLU A 70 -12.06 -7.91 -4.47
N GLU A 71 -11.49 -8.99 -5.00
CA GLU A 71 -10.93 -10.12 -4.24
C GLU A 71 -9.60 -10.56 -4.86
N PHE A 72 -8.62 -10.89 -4.00
CA PHE A 72 -7.31 -11.40 -4.38
C PHE A 72 -7.18 -12.87 -3.96
N GLU A 73 -6.89 -13.74 -4.92
CA GLU A 73 -6.83 -15.19 -4.68
C GLU A 73 -5.59 -15.57 -3.84
N ASP A 74 -4.47 -14.91 -4.09
CA ASP A 74 -3.18 -15.17 -3.47
C ASP A 74 -2.31 -13.91 -3.39
N PHE A 75 -1.18 -14.01 -2.69
CA PHE A 75 -0.24 -12.91 -2.55
C PHE A 75 0.31 -12.38 -3.89
N PRO A 76 0.72 -13.21 -4.87
CA PRO A 76 1.08 -12.74 -6.20
C PRO A 76 -0.01 -11.95 -6.93
N ASP A 77 -1.28 -12.32 -6.78
CA ASP A 77 -2.42 -11.63 -7.38
C ASP A 77 -2.62 -10.24 -6.75
N PHE A 78 -2.66 -10.18 -5.42
CA PHE A 78 -2.66 -8.93 -4.65
C PHE A 78 -1.51 -7.99 -5.05
N HIS A 79 -0.29 -8.52 -5.08
CA HIS A 79 0.90 -7.77 -5.43
C HIS A 79 0.88 -7.28 -6.89
N LYS A 80 0.25 -7.98 -7.83
CA LYS A 80 0.10 -7.47 -9.20
C LYS A 80 -0.90 -6.32 -9.25
N SER A 81 -2.02 -6.47 -8.55
CA SER A 81 -3.09 -5.47 -8.51
C SER A 81 -2.61 -4.15 -7.90
N LEU A 82 -1.98 -4.20 -6.72
CA LEU A 82 -1.37 -3.02 -6.08
C LEU A 82 -0.32 -2.35 -6.97
N GLY A 83 0.52 -3.13 -7.64
CA GLY A 83 1.51 -2.60 -8.56
C GLY A 83 0.88 -1.85 -9.75
N ARG A 84 -0.29 -2.30 -10.23
CA ARG A 84 -1.05 -1.59 -11.27
C ARG A 84 -1.66 -0.31 -10.71
N ALA A 85 -2.31 -0.36 -9.55
CA ALA A 85 -2.92 0.79 -8.88
C ALA A 85 -1.90 1.92 -8.64
N LEU A 86 -0.76 1.62 -8.03
CA LEU A 86 0.32 2.60 -7.81
C LEU A 86 0.86 3.23 -9.10
N ARG A 87 0.84 2.46 -10.20
CA ARG A 87 1.19 2.97 -11.52
C ARG A 87 0.08 3.85 -12.09
N GLU A 88 -1.18 3.50 -11.91
CA GLU A 88 -2.30 4.31 -12.39
C GLU A 88 -2.39 5.64 -11.65
N ALA A 89 -2.08 5.64 -10.36
CA ALA A 89 -2.03 6.82 -9.49
C ALA A 89 -0.76 7.69 -9.65
N ASP A 90 0.15 7.37 -10.58
CA ASP A 90 1.47 8.01 -10.73
C ASP A 90 2.37 7.97 -9.46
N TRP A 91 2.08 7.09 -8.50
CA TRP A 91 2.85 6.85 -7.27
C TRP A 91 3.91 5.74 -7.41
N TRP A 92 4.45 5.59 -8.61
CA TRP A 92 5.53 4.66 -8.87
C TRP A 92 6.86 5.41 -8.87
N PRO A 93 7.86 5.06 -8.02
CA PRO A 93 9.09 5.84 -7.85
C PRO A 93 9.76 6.23 -9.17
N TYR A 94 9.89 5.32 -10.14
CA TYR A 94 10.52 5.61 -11.43
C TYR A 94 9.79 6.65 -12.32
N ARG A 95 8.58 7.06 -11.96
CA ARG A 95 7.83 8.14 -12.62
C ARG A 95 7.79 9.45 -11.83
N LEU A 96 8.27 9.45 -10.59
CA LEU A 96 8.37 10.65 -9.78
C LEU A 96 9.65 11.40 -10.15
N GLU A 97 9.55 12.72 -10.37
CA GLU A 97 10.66 13.57 -10.85
C GLU A 97 11.88 13.59 -9.89
N GLN A 98 11.76 13.04 -8.68
CA GLN A 98 12.75 13.12 -7.58
C GLN A 98 13.04 11.77 -6.90
N ALA A 99 13.04 10.65 -7.66
CA ALA A 99 13.33 9.31 -7.13
C ALA A 99 14.79 9.06 -6.74
#